data_AF-A0A954PXW3-F1
#
_entry.id   AF-A0A954PXW3-F1
#
_cell.length_a   1.000
_cell.length_b   1.000
_cell.length_c   1.000
_cell.angle_alpha   90.00
_cell.angle_beta   90.00
_cell.angle_gamma   90.00
#
_symmetry.space_group_name_H-M   'P 1'
#
loop_
_entity.id
_entity.type
_entity.pdbx_description
1 polymer ?
#
loop_
_entity_poly.entity_id
_entity_poly.type
_entity_poly.pdbx_seq_one_letter_code
_entity_poly.pdbx_strand_id
1 'polypeptide(L)'
;MKASIRWEKSAAGTESLLFNTGTDLHRVDAEDLKCHVWKFGVSSVRHREKLGSTRGWPVTPDANSAQSLRSTIQAIRSTRDSPWMICRVRWNDYDAAETCKLNEEIKMAQDRVAFIPWNENQAGNFKTEYERNNTQRGASHHKRKWTMVYLDSPGTPLADMGFGFGTRLHIAGHGDIGDPEIAADHGTGGADRSYVEVADMLFQKGLQKRYIGTIACDVCYSALGDPPFAKLLAKELWSRGLKASCVLGYKGSLYATYDSFYADGSDMGGKYSHRMVELDDGSEVKSSKAQCRFFGWT
;
A
#
# COMPACT_ATOMS: atom_id res chain seq x y z
N MET A 1 -12.14 -3.82 13.67
CA MET A 1 -12.62 -4.11 12.30
C MET A 1 -12.30 -5.57 12.01
N LYS A 2 -13.28 -6.41 11.61
CA LYS A 2 -13.06 -7.85 11.36
C LYS A 2 -13.02 -8.08 9.86
N ALA A 3 -11.85 -8.36 9.30
CA ALA A 3 -11.74 -8.89 7.95
C ALA A 3 -11.97 -10.41 7.98
N SER A 4 -12.58 -10.95 6.93
CA SER A 4 -12.73 -12.40 6.76
C SER A 4 -12.25 -12.84 5.39
N ILE A 5 -11.55 -13.96 5.36
CA ILE A 5 -11.08 -14.61 4.14
C ILE A 5 -11.85 -15.91 3.98
N ARG A 6 -12.39 -16.18 2.79
CA ARG A 6 -13.10 -17.42 2.48
C ARG A 6 -12.72 -17.93 1.09
N TRP A 7 -12.51 -19.23 0.96
CA TRP A 7 -12.42 -19.88 -0.34
C TRP A 7 -13.82 -20.22 -0.85
N GLU A 8 -14.10 -19.86 -2.09
CA GLU A 8 -15.32 -20.26 -2.79
C GLU A 8 -15.01 -21.00 -4.08
N LYS A 9 -15.85 -21.98 -4.39
CA LYS A 9 -15.79 -22.72 -5.64
C LYS A 9 -17.06 -22.45 -6.42
N SER A 10 -16.92 -21.94 -7.64
CA SER A 10 -18.05 -21.70 -8.52
C SER A 10 -18.69 -23.02 -8.96
N ALA A 11 -19.94 -22.95 -9.44
CA ALA A 11 -20.60 -24.10 -10.05
C ALA A 11 -19.82 -24.67 -11.26
N ALA A 12 -19.03 -23.83 -11.94
CA ALA A 12 -18.15 -24.21 -13.03
C ALA A 12 -16.80 -24.82 -12.55
N GLY A 13 -16.60 -24.96 -11.24
CA GLY A 13 -15.40 -25.57 -10.66
C GLY A 13 -14.22 -24.62 -10.46
N THR A 14 -14.35 -23.33 -10.77
CA THR A 14 -13.32 -22.31 -10.55
C THR A 14 -13.23 -21.99 -9.07
N GLU A 15 -12.03 -22.09 -8.50
CA GLU A 15 -11.77 -21.72 -7.10
C GLU A 15 -11.33 -20.24 -7.05
N SER A 16 -11.87 -19.49 -6.10
CA SER A 16 -11.52 -18.08 -5.88
C SER A 16 -11.37 -17.81 -4.38
N LEU A 17 -10.44 -16.92 -4.04
CA LEU A 17 -10.26 -16.41 -2.69
C LEU A 17 -11.04 -15.10 -2.54
N LEU A 18 -11.98 -15.08 -1.59
CA LEU A 18 -12.75 -13.90 -1.24
C LEU A 18 -12.16 -13.20 -0.03
N PHE A 19 -12.01 -11.89 -0.15
CA PHE A 19 -11.57 -10.99 0.91
C PHE A 19 -12.68 -10.00 1.21
N ASN A 20 -13.26 -10.08 2.41
CA ASN A 20 -14.25 -9.11 2.87
C ASN A 20 -13.61 -8.16 3.87
N THR A 21 -13.56 -6.87 3.54
CA THR A 21 -12.96 -5.80 4.36
C THR A 21 -13.98 -5.10 5.26
N GLY A 22 -15.25 -5.50 5.20
CA GLY A 22 -16.37 -4.85 5.89
C GLY A 22 -17.05 -3.75 5.08
N THR A 23 -16.37 -3.17 4.08
CA THR A 23 -16.95 -2.23 3.11
C THR A 23 -17.00 -2.79 1.70
N ASP A 24 -16.07 -3.69 1.36
CA ASP A 24 -15.91 -4.22 0.01
C ASP A 24 -15.61 -5.73 0.04
N LEU A 25 -16.02 -6.42 -1.03
CA LEU A 25 -15.72 -7.82 -1.29
C LEU A 25 -14.80 -7.90 -2.51
N HIS A 26 -13.59 -8.39 -2.30
CA HIS A 26 -12.62 -8.63 -3.38
C HIS A 26 -12.56 -10.12 -3.69
N ARG A 27 -12.49 -10.46 -4.98
CA ARG A 27 -12.36 -11.82 -5.48
C ARG A 27 -11.08 -11.94 -6.28
N VAL A 28 -10.28 -12.96 -5.97
CA VAL A 28 -9.05 -13.29 -6.70
C VAL A 28 -9.14 -14.74 -7.13
N ASP A 29 -8.94 -15.04 -8.41
CA ASP A 29 -9.05 -16.40 -8.91
C ASP A 29 -7.82 -17.24 -8.54
N ALA A 30 -8.06 -18.52 -8.28
CA ALA A 30 -7.01 -19.46 -7.86
C ALA A 30 -5.89 -19.59 -8.89
N GLU A 31 -6.18 -19.38 -10.17
CA GLU A 31 -5.19 -19.45 -11.24
C GLU A 31 -4.18 -18.30 -11.13
N ASP A 32 -4.63 -17.10 -10.75
CA ASP A 32 -3.76 -15.95 -10.48
C ASP A 32 -2.92 -16.16 -9.21
N LEU A 33 -3.42 -16.96 -8.26
CA LEU A 33 -2.71 -17.33 -7.04
C LEU A 33 -1.64 -18.43 -7.25
N LYS A 34 -1.77 -19.29 -8.26
CA LYS A 34 -0.81 -20.40 -8.54
C LYS A 34 0.61 -19.88 -8.87
N CYS A 35 0.73 -18.64 -9.35
CA CYS A 35 2.02 -18.01 -9.64
C CYS A 35 2.72 -17.42 -8.39
N HIS A 36 2.08 -17.47 -7.22
CA HIS A 36 2.52 -16.73 -6.04
C HIS A 36 2.58 -17.63 -4.79
N VAL A 37 3.79 -17.91 -4.30
CA VAL A 37 4.01 -18.61 -3.03
C VAL A 37 3.76 -17.62 -1.90
N TRP A 38 2.60 -17.72 -1.26
CA TRP A 38 2.30 -17.00 -0.02
C TRP A 38 2.68 -17.84 1.20
N LYS A 39 3.56 -17.33 2.06
CA LYS A 39 3.80 -17.92 3.39
C LYS A 39 2.76 -17.40 4.36
N PHE A 40 1.74 -18.20 4.65
CA PHE A 40 0.84 -17.97 5.79
C PHE A 40 1.07 -19.08 6.82
N GLY A 41 1.48 -18.70 8.04
CA GLY A 41 1.56 -19.63 9.17
C GLY A 41 0.16 -19.96 9.67
N VAL A 42 -0.28 -21.22 9.54
CA VAL A 42 -1.55 -21.70 10.10
C VAL A 42 -1.24 -22.61 11.29
N SER A 43 -1.54 -22.13 12.50
CA SER A 43 -1.20 -22.84 13.75
C SER A 43 -2.29 -23.80 14.24
N SER A 44 -3.54 -23.69 13.78
CA SER A 44 -4.59 -24.70 14.06
C SER A 44 -5.80 -24.58 13.12
N VAL A 45 -6.43 -25.71 12.83
CA VAL A 45 -7.73 -25.82 12.14
C VAL A 45 -8.74 -26.38 13.14
N ARG A 46 -9.92 -25.76 13.30
CA ARG A 46 -11.00 -26.33 14.11
C ARG A 46 -12.24 -26.57 13.25
N HIS A 47 -12.71 -27.81 13.27
CA HIS A 47 -14.03 -28.17 12.76
C HIS A 47 -15.08 -27.82 13.82
N ARG A 48 -16.18 -27.17 13.42
CA ARG A 48 -17.30 -26.89 14.34
C ARG A 48 -18.57 -27.42 13.70
N GLU A 49 -18.94 -28.65 14.05
CA GLU A 49 -20.29 -29.15 13.77
C GLU A 49 -21.29 -28.46 14.70
N LYS A 50 -22.42 -28.03 14.14
CA LYS A 50 -23.62 -27.75 14.92
C LYS A 50 -24.15 -29.09 15.40
N LEU A 51 -23.63 -29.58 16.51
CA LEU A 51 -24.23 -30.47 17.51
C LEU A 51 -23.10 -30.82 18.51
N GLY A 52 -23.39 -30.68 19.80
CA GLY A 52 -22.37 -30.55 20.85
C GLY A 52 -21.40 -31.73 20.96
N SER A 53 -20.14 -31.50 20.61
CA SER A 53 -18.98 -32.30 21.06
C SER A 53 -17.69 -31.66 20.54
N THR A 54 -16.81 -31.19 21.43
CA THR A 54 -15.46 -30.72 21.09
C THR A 54 -14.45 -31.85 21.27
N ARG A 55 -14.07 -32.54 20.19
CA ARG A 55 -12.79 -33.28 20.15
C ARG A 55 -11.87 -32.58 19.16
N GLY A 56 -10.80 -31.98 19.69
CA GLY A 56 -9.71 -31.44 18.89
C GLY A 56 -8.74 -32.54 18.48
N TRP A 57 -8.20 -32.46 17.27
CA TRP A 57 -7.07 -33.27 16.83
C TRP A 57 -5.78 -32.47 17.06
N PRO A 58 -4.79 -32.99 17.80
CA PRO A 58 -3.48 -32.37 17.85
C PRO A 58 -2.73 -32.72 16.57
N VAL A 59 -2.43 -31.72 15.76
CA VAL A 59 -1.38 -31.81 14.74
C VAL A 59 -0.31 -30.82 15.17
N THR A 60 0.87 -31.31 15.53
CA THR A 60 2.08 -30.49 15.70
C THR A 60 2.83 -30.50 14.38
N PRO A 61 2.86 -29.40 13.60
CA PRO A 61 3.70 -29.32 12.42
C PRO A 61 5.04 -28.72 12.79
N ASP A 62 6.14 -29.40 12.44
CA ASP A 62 7.44 -28.77 12.31
C ASP A 62 7.37 -27.72 11.19
N ALA A 63 7.70 -26.47 11.52
CA ALA A 63 7.34 -25.29 10.74
C ALA A 63 8.16 -25.04 9.47
N ASN A 64 9.06 -25.96 9.06
CA ASN A 64 10.13 -25.61 8.11
C ASN A 64 10.24 -26.44 6.82
N SER A 65 9.17 -27.07 6.32
CA SER A 65 9.23 -27.71 5.01
C SER A 65 8.00 -27.45 4.13
N ALA A 66 8.22 -27.28 2.82
CA ALA A 66 7.18 -27.27 1.80
C ALA A 66 6.29 -28.53 1.82
N GLN A 67 6.74 -29.58 2.51
CA GLN A 67 6.01 -30.81 2.79
C GLN A 67 4.86 -30.59 3.77
N SER A 68 5.03 -29.73 4.78
CA SER A 68 4.02 -29.36 5.79
C SER A 68 2.81 -28.63 5.17
N LEU A 69 3.07 -27.77 4.18
CA LEU A 69 2.02 -27.05 3.44
C LEU A 69 1.26 -27.98 2.48
N ARG A 70 1.97 -28.93 1.83
CA ARG A 70 1.35 -29.97 0.99
C ARG A 70 0.49 -30.93 1.80
N SER A 71 0.93 -31.36 2.98
CA SER A 71 0.15 -32.22 3.88
C SER A 71 -1.07 -31.51 4.46
N THR A 72 -0.96 -30.20 4.76
CA THR A 72 -2.11 -29.38 5.18
C THR A 72 -3.13 -29.23 4.05
N ILE A 73 -2.68 -28.97 2.81
CA ILE A 73 -3.55 -28.91 1.63
C ILE A 73 -4.18 -30.28 1.32
N GLN A 74 -3.46 -31.39 1.51
CA GLN A 74 -4.01 -32.74 1.35
C GLN A 74 -5.05 -33.09 2.43
N ALA A 75 -4.85 -32.67 3.68
CA ALA A 75 -5.82 -32.85 4.76
C ALA A 75 -7.10 -32.02 4.55
N ILE A 76 -6.99 -30.84 3.94
CA ILE A 76 -8.14 -30.03 3.51
C ILE A 76 -8.87 -30.69 2.33
N ARG A 77 -8.13 -31.31 1.38
CA ARG A 77 -8.72 -32.02 0.24
C ARG A 77 -9.42 -33.33 0.62
N SER A 78 -9.00 -33.99 1.70
CA SER A 78 -9.59 -35.26 2.16
C SER A 78 -10.87 -35.10 3.00
N THR A 79 -11.23 -33.88 3.41
CA THR A 79 -12.46 -33.57 4.17
C THR A 79 -13.60 -33.05 3.27
N ARG A 80 -13.60 -33.51 2.02
CA ARG A 80 -14.32 -33.04 0.82
C ARG A 80 -15.86 -32.95 0.90
N ASP A 81 -16.48 -33.39 1.99
CA ASP A 81 -17.93 -33.52 2.13
C ASP A 81 -18.59 -32.57 3.17
N SER A 82 -17.83 -31.68 3.82
CA SER A 82 -18.37 -30.76 4.84
C SER A 82 -18.47 -29.30 4.34
N PRO A 83 -19.67 -28.70 4.23
CA PRO A 83 -19.88 -27.38 3.63
C PRO A 83 -19.43 -26.17 4.48
N TRP A 84 -18.82 -26.37 5.66
CA TRP A 84 -18.47 -25.27 6.57
C TRP A 84 -17.13 -25.51 7.28
N MET A 85 -16.08 -24.82 6.85
CA MET A 85 -14.81 -24.77 7.57
C MET A 85 -14.48 -23.30 7.91
N ILE A 86 -14.34 -22.99 9.20
CA ILE A 86 -13.91 -21.69 9.72
C ILE A 86 -12.49 -21.87 10.28
N CYS A 87 -11.48 -21.43 9.55
CA CYS A 87 -10.12 -21.34 10.08
C CYS A 87 -9.99 -20.11 10.98
N ARG A 88 -9.63 -20.31 12.26
CA ARG A 88 -9.17 -19.23 13.15
C ARG A 88 -7.66 -19.34 13.28
N VAL A 89 -6.95 -18.37 12.71
CA VAL A 89 -5.51 -18.20 12.93
C VAL A 89 -5.32 -17.59 14.32
N ARG A 90 -4.62 -18.29 15.23
CA ARG A 90 -4.08 -17.68 16.45
C ARG A 90 -2.62 -17.31 16.19
N TRP A 91 -2.29 -16.07 16.50
CA TRP A 91 -0.92 -15.61 16.64
C TRP A 91 -0.36 -16.21 17.92
N ASN A 92 0.62 -17.11 17.81
CA ASN A 92 1.42 -17.55 18.95
C ASN A 92 2.77 -16.85 18.90
N ASP A 93 3.35 -16.68 20.08
CA ASP A 93 4.59 -15.95 20.35
C ASP A 93 5.74 -16.42 19.46
N TYR A 94 6.30 -15.50 18.68
CA TYR A 94 7.48 -15.73 17.83
C TYR A 94 8.76 -15.65 18.67
N ASP A 95 9.82 -16.30 18.19
CA ASP A 95 11.15 -16.23 18.77
C ASP A 95 11.68 -14.79 18.76
N ALA A 96 12.52 -14.38 19.72
CA ALA A 96 12.85 -12.96 19.93
C ALA A 96 13.54 -12.29 18.71
N ALA A 97 14.32 -13.06 17.95
CA ALA A 97 14.97 -12.60 16.73
C ALA A 97 14.00 -12.46 15.53
N GLU A 98 13.05 -13.40 15.39
CA GLU A 98 11.99 -13.30 14.37
C GLU A 98 10.97 -12.23 14.74
N THR A 99 10.69 -12.04 16.03
CA THR A 99 9.85 -10.95 16.55
C THR A 99 10.48 -9.59 16.28
N CYS A 100 11.82 -9.47 16.32
CA CYS A 100 12.51 -8.24 15.96
C CYS A 100 12.38 -7.93 14.46
N LYS A 101 12.59 -8.93 13.58
CA LYS A 101 12.37 -8.79 12.13
C LYS A 101 10.92 -8.51 11.76
N LEU A 102 9.97 -9.22 12.38
CA LEU A 102 8.54 -8.97 12.23
C LEU A 102 8.16 -7.58 12.75
N ASN A 103 8.75 -7.10 13.84
CA ASN A 103 8.50 -5.74 14.35
C ASN A 103 9.08 -4.66 13.42
N GLU A 104 10.21 -4.91 12.74
CA GLU A 104 10.74 -4.02 11.70
C GLU A 104 9.88 -4.05 10.42
N GLU A 105 9.46 -5.24 9.96
CA GLU A 105 8.53 -5.39 8.83
C GLU A 105 7.15 -4.76 9.11
N ILE A 106 6.61 -4.91 10.33
CA ILE A 106 5.36 -4.28 10.76
C ILE A 106 5.51 -2.75 10.87
N LYS A 107 6.69 -2.24 11.28
CA LYS A 107 7.01 -0.80 11.26
C LYS A 107 7.01 -0.24 9.84
N MET A 108 7.54 -0.97 8.85
CA MET A 108 7.57 -0.54 7.45
C MET A 108 6.19 -0.50 6.78
N ALA A 109 5.28 -1.41 7.12
CA ALA A 109 3.88 -1.34 6.64
C ALA A 109 3.12 -0.10 7.17
N GLN A 110 3.61 0.45 8.29
CA GLN A 110 3.08 1.64 8.92
C GLN A 110 3.78 2.89 8.38
N ASP A 111 5.10 2.88 8.23
CA ASP A 111 5.89 4.03 7.75
C ASP A 111 5.62 4.38 6.28
N ARG A 112 6.21 5.50 5.83
CA ARG A 112 5.99 6.08 4.51
C ARG A 112 7.31 6.23 3.78
N VAL A 113 7.27 5.99 2.48
CA VAL A 113 8.39 6.28 1.59
C VAL A 113 7.97 7.42 0.68
N ALA A 114 8.80 8.46 0.59
CA ALA A 114 8.67 9.53 -0.39
C ALA A 114 9.76 9.36 -1.43
N PHE A 115 9.36 9.08 -2.67
CA PHE A 115 10.23 9.10 -3.83
C PHE A 115 10.20 10.48 -4.46
N ILE A 116 11.37 11.10 -4.54
CA ILE A 116 11.58 12.41 -5.15
C ILE A 116 12.40 12.13 -6.43
N PRO A 117 11.83 12.28 -7.64
CA PRO A 117 12.42 11.83 -8.91
C PRO A 117 13.54 12.76 -9.43
N TRP A 118 14.36 13.28 -8.51
CA TRP A 118 15.57 14.05 -8.77
C TRP A 118 16.68 13.64 -7.80
N ASN A 119 17.90 14.14 -8.02
CA ASN A 119 18.97 13.99 -7.04
C ASN A 119 18.65 14.76 -5.76
N GLU A 120 19.27 14.39 -4.65
CA GLU A 120 19.01 15.03 -3.35
C GLU A 120 19.25 16.55 -3.38
N ASN A 121 20.27 17.00 -4.10
CA ASN A 121 20.58 18.43 -4.27
C ASN A 121 19.55 19.19 -5.14
N GLN A 122 18.70 18.48 -5.86
CA GLN A 122 17.63 19.03 -6.70
C GLN A 122 16.24 18.90 -6.04
N ALA A 123 16.16 18.28 -4.86
CA ALA A 123 14.89 18.01 -4.20
C ALA A 123 14.19 19.26 -3.63
N GLY A 124 14.95 20.34 -3.40
CA GLY A 124 14.43 21.62 -2.90
C GLY A 124 13.52 21.48 -1.68
N ASN A 125 12.38 22.17 -1.71
CA ASN A 125 11.38 22.17 -0.65
C ASN A 125 10.74 20.80 -0.42
N PHE A 126 10.67 19.91 -1.41
CA PHE A 126 10.10 18.56 -1.21
C PHE A 126 10.85 17.84 -0.09
N LYS A 127 12.18 17.92 -0.06
CA LYS A 127 12.99 17.36 1.04
C LYS A 127 12.61 17.98 2.39
N THR A 128 12.58 19.31 2.46
CA THR A 128 12.27 20.05 3.68
C THR A 128 10.87 19.72 4.23
N GLU A 129 9.89 19.53 3.36
CA GLU A 129 8.53 19.15 3.74
C GLU A 129 8.46 17.76 4.41
N TYR A 130 9.13 16.75 3.85
CA TYR A 130 9.17 15.42 4.46
C TYR A 130 10.03 15.37 5.73
N GLU A 131 11.10 16.17 5.81
CA GLU A 131 11.88 16.34 7.03
C GLU A 131 11.03 16.98 8.14
N ARG A 132 10.23 18.00 7.82
CA ARG A 132 9.27 18.61 8.74
C ARG A 132 8.23 17.61 9.22
N ASN A 133 7.73 16.75 8.33
CA ASN A 133 6.82 15.67 8.74
C ASN A 133 7.47 14.70 9.75
N ASN A 134 8.76 14.42 9.61
CA ASN A 134 9.49 13.58 10.56
C ASN A 134 9.66 14.25 11.93
N THR A 135 9.95 15.55 11.98
CA THR A 135 10.06 16.29 13.25
C THR A 135 8.72 16.46 13.93
N GLN A 136 7.65 16.66 13.17
CA GLN A 136 6.29 16.90 13.67
C GLN A 136 5.43 15.63 13.77
N ARG A 137 5.98 14.44 13.48
CA ARG A 137 5.20 13.19 13.41
C ARG A 137 4.32 12.94 14.63
N GLY A 138 4.76 13.38 15.83
CA GLY A 138 4.02 13.25 17.09
C GLY A 138 2.64 13.94 17.09
N ALA A 139 2.46 14.97 16.26
CA ALA A 139 1.20 15.70 16.08
C ALA A 139 0.24 15.01 15.10
N SER A 140 0.74 14.12 14.22
CA SER A 140 -0.10 13.38 13.28
C SER A 140 -0.80 12.18 13.95
N HIS A 141 -1.95 11.78 13.43
CA HIS A 141 -2.75 10.67 13.97
C HIS A 141 -1.96 9.35 14.04
N HIS A 142 -1.14 9.06 13.02
CA HIS A 142 -0.46 7.78 12.87
C HIS A 142 1.03 7.82 13.22
N LYS A 143 1.61 9.00 13.44
CA LYS A 143 3.02 9.20 13.83
C LYS A 143 4.03 8.45 12.94
N ARG A 144 3.73 8.38 11.64
CA ARG A 144 4.55 7.65 10.67
C ARG A 144 5.91 8.31 10.52
N LYS A 145 6.96 7.49 10.40
CA LYS A 145 8.25 7.96 9.90
C LYS A 145 8.19 8.04 8.37
N TRP A 146 8.86 9.04 7.82
CA TRP A 146 9.07 9.23 6.40
C TRP A 146 10.53 8.90 6.04
N THR A 147 10.69 8.08 5.00
CA THR A 147 11.97 7.79 4.37
C THR A 147 11.96 8.43 2.99
N MET A 148 12.85 9.39 2.73
CA MET A 148 13.01 9.95 1.40
C MET A 148 13.95 9.09 0.55
N VAL A 149 13.62 8.94 -0.72
CA VAL A 149 14.41 8.23 -1.74
C VAL A 149 14.57 9.17 -2.93
N TYR A 150 15.81 9.38 -3.35
CA TYR A 150 16.23 10.25 -4.44
C TYR A 150 16.85 9.43 -5.59
N LEU A 151 17.10 10.05 -6.74
CA LEU A 151 17.78 9.40 -7.87
C LEU A 151 19.24 9.04 -7.59
N ASP A 152 19.92 9.76 -6.73
CA ASP A 152 21.28 9.50 -6.26
C ASP A 152 21.34 8.68 -4.97
N SER A 153 20.18 8.29 -4.38
CA SER A 153 20.16 7.37 -3.24
C SER A 153 20.83 6.04 -3.62
N PRO A 154 21.76 5.52 -2.79
CA PRO A 154 22.56 4.36 -3.16
C PRO A 154 21.71 3.09 -3.28
N GLY A 155 22.06 2.24 -4.24
CA GLY A 155 21.45 0.92 -4.43
C GLY A 155 19.98 0.96 -4.90
N THR A 156 19.18 0.03 -4.39
CA THR A 156 17.78 -0.20 -4.76
C THR A 156 16.84 -0.07 -3.54
N PRO A 157 16.72 1.14 -2.96
CA PRO A 157 16.03 1.35 -1.69
C PRO A 157 14.52 1.02 -1.71
N LEU A 158 13.91 0.88 -2.89
CA LEU A 158 12.51 0.47 -3.03
C LEU A 158 12.33 -1.05 -3.11
N ALA A 159 13.42 -1.85 -3.16
CA ALA A 159 13.35 -3.30 -3.21
C ALA A 159 12.76 -3.92 -1.95
N ASP A 160 12.99 -3.27 -0.80
CA ASP A 160 12.50 -3.71 0.51
C ASP A 160 11.19 -3.03 0.90
N MET A 161 10.55 -2.31 -0.02
CA MET A 161 9.19 -1.82 0.22
C MET A 161 8.28 -3.01 0.49
N GLY A 162 7.86 -3.13 1.76
CA GLY A 162 7.03 -4.25 2.21
C GLY A 162 5.74 -4.40 1.42
N PHE A 163 5.22 -5.62 1.35
CA PHE A 163 3.93 -5.93 0.76
C PHE A 163 2.85 -5.87 1.84
N GLY A 164 1.75 -5.14 1.62
CA GLY A 164 0.63 -5.20 2.56
C GLY A 164 -0.33 -4.01 2.56
N PHE A 165 -1.47 -4.24 3.22
CA PHE A 165 -2.45 -3.20 3.47
C PHE A 165 -1.84 -2.09 4.34
N GLY A 166 -1.77 -0.88 3.79
CA GLY A 166 -1.27 0.31 4.50
C GLY A 166 0.11 0.78 4.06
N THR A 167 0.84 -0.01 3.26
CA THR A 167 2.07 0.44 2.61
C THR A 167 1.74 1.53 1.60
N ARG A 168 2.42 2.67 1.70
CA ARG A 168 2.23 3.78 0.78
C ARG A 168 3.56 4.38 0.35
N LEU A 169 3.75 4.41 -0.96
CA LEU A 169 4.80 5.16 -1.63
C LEU A 169 4.22 6.50 -2.06
N HIS A 170 4.92 7.59 -1.82
CA HIS A 170 4.56 8.93 -2.25
C HIS A 170 5.52 9.37 -3.34
N ILE A 171 5.04 10.01 -4.40
CA ILE A 171 5.85 10.60 -5.45
C ILE A 171 5.68 12.11 -5.34
N ALA A 172 6.77 12.83 -5.08
CA ALA A 172 6.73 14.28 -4.94
C ALA A 172 7.10 14.97 -6.25
N GLY A 173 6.45 16.09 -6.52
CA GLY A 173 6.74 16.95 -7.67
C GLY A 173 5.72 18.07 -7.78
N HIS A 174 6.06 19.12 -8.51
CA HIS A 174 5.06 20.10 -8.93
C HIS A 174 4.28 19.54 -10.11
N GLY A 175 3.01 19.91 -10.23
CA GLY A 175 2.17 19.48 -11.34
C GLY A 175 1.05 20.47 -11.59
N ASP A 176 0.42 20.30 -12.74
CA ASP A 176 -0.67 21.16 -13.20
C ASP A 176 -1.80 20.31 -13.79
N ILE A 177 -2.97 20.93 -14.00
CA ILE A 177 -4.16 20.28 -14.54
C ILE A 177 -3.87 19.74 -15.95
N GLY A 178 -3.95 18.41 -16.11
CA GLY A 178 -3.75 17.75 -17.40
C GLY A 178 -2.31 17.66 -17.88
N ASP A 179 -1.33 18.09 -17.08
CA ASP A 179 0.08 17.93 -17.42
C ASP A 179 0.49 16.44 -17.29
N PRO A 180 1.05 15.80 -18.34
CA PRO A 180 1.59 14.45 -18.24
C PRO A 180 2.97 14.40 -17.55
N GLU A 181 3.55 15.53 -17.18
CA GLU A 181 4.85 15.66 -16.53
C GLU A 181 4.73 16.25 -15.12
N ILE A 182 5.80 16.08 -14.35
CA ILE A 182 5.98 16.73 -13.05
C ILE A 182 7.29 17.50 -13.02
N ALA A 183 7.24 18.70 -12.44
CA ALA A 183 8.39 19.59 -12.38
C ALA A 183 9.13 19.48 -11.05
N ALA A 184 10.45 19.70 -11.10
CA ALA A 184 11.28 19.84 -9.91
C ALA A 184 10.93 21.11 -9.14
N ASP A 185 11.40 21.22 -7.90
CA ASP A 185 11.17 22.46 -7.15
C ASP A 185 11.87 23.66 -7.82
N HIS A 186 11.26 24.83 -7.70
CA HIS A 186 11.68 26.02 -8.43
C HIS A 186 13.13 26.39 -8.12
N GLY A 187 13.92 26.69 -9.15
CA GLY A 187 15.32 27.13 -8.99
C GLY A 187 16.31 26.02 -8.60
N THR A 188 15.89 24.75 -8.58
CA THR A 188 16.79 23.62 -8.28
C THR A 188 17.57 23.10 -9.49
N GLY A 189 17.15 23.49 -10.71
CA GLY A 189 17.76 23.00 -11.95
C GLY A 189 17.43 21.53 -12.28
N GLY A 190 16.44 20.93 -11.60
CA GLY A 190 15.88 19.64 -12.02
C GLY A 190 15.03 19.78 -13.27
N ALA A 191 15.16 18.83 -14.20
CA ALA A 191 14.31 18.77 -15.40
C ALA A 191 12.95 18.16 -15.09
N ASP A 192 11.93 18.54 -15.87
CA ASP A 192 10.60 17.95 -15.79
C ASP A 192 10.65 16.45 -16.14
N ARG A 193 9.74 15.69 -15.54
CA ARG A 193 9.69 14.23 -15.64
C ARG A 193 8.33 13.76 -16.08
N SER A 194 8.27 13.11 -17.22
CA SER A 194 7.05 12.43 -17.67
C SER A 194 6.65 11.28 -16.75
N TYR A 195 5.38 10.92 -16.73
CA TYR A 195 4.89 9.74 -15.99
C TYR A 195 5.62 8.44 -16.36
N VAL A 196 6.12 8.34 -17.60
CA VAL A 196 6.90 7.20 -18.11
C VAL A 196 8.27 7.17 -17.43
N GLU A 197 8.99 8.29 -17.43
CA GLU A 197 10.29 8.42 -16.76
C GLU A 197 10.17 8.16 -15.25
N VAL A 198 9.12 8.69 -14.61
CA VAL A 198 8.86 8.41 -13.18
C VAL A 198 8.72 6.91 -12.94
N ALA A 199 7.96 6.20 -13.79
CA ALA A 199 7.84 4.75 -13.70
C ALA A 199 9.21 4.04 -13.90
N ASP A 200 10.00 4.46 -14.89
CA ASP A 200 11.35 3.92 -15.12
C ASP A 200 12.24 4.08 -13.87
N MET A 201 12.23 5.26 -13.27
CA MET A 201 13.05 5.55 -12.09
C MET A 201 12.60 4.77 -10.86
N LEU A 202 11.29 4.55 -10.67
CA LEU A 202 10.78 3.69 -9.60
C LEU A 202 11.32 2.25 -9.73
N PHE A 203 11.28 1.68 -10.93
CA PHE A 203 11.84 0.35 -11.18
C PHE A 203 13.37 0.33 -11.05
N GLN A 204 14.06 1.37 -11.53
CA GLN A 204 15.50 1.53 -11.34
C GLN A 204 15.88 1.56 -9.86
N LYS A 205 15.05 2.16 -9.00
CA LYS A 205 15.21 2.17 -7.54
C LYS A 205 14.75 0.90 -6.85
N GLY A 206 14.34 -0.10 -7.62
CA GLY A 206 14.05 -1.45 -7.13
C GLY A 206 12.60 -1.71 -6.79
N LEU A 207 11.65 -0.83 -7.16
CA LEU A 207 10.23 -1.10 -6.89
C LEU A 207 9.83 -2.44 -7.52
N GLN A 208 9.42 -3.38 -6.68
CA GLN A 208 9.14 -4.73 -7.12
C GLN A 208 7.74 -4.83 -7.72
N LYS A 209 7.58 -5.62 -8.80
CA LYS A 209 6.27 -5.87 -9.44
C LYS A 209 5.23 -6.48 -8.50
N ARG A 210 5.69 -7.17 -7.44
CA ARG A 210 4.87 -7.73 -6.37
C ARG A 210 4.45 -6.71 -5.30
N TYR A 211 4.76 -5.43 -5.48
CA TYR A 211 4.31 -4.37 -4.58
C TYR A 211 2.77 -4.37 -4.51
N ILE A 212 2.25 -4.44 -3.29
CA ILE A 212 0.83 -4.37 -2.99
C ILE A 212 0.64 -3.18 -2.08
N GLY A 213 0.01 -2.13 -2.59
CA GLY A 213 -0.12 -0.88 -1.85
C GLY A 213 -0.68 0.26 -2.67
N THR A 214 -0.50 1.46 -2.13
CA THR A 214 -0.95 2.70 -2.75
C THR A 214 0.25 3.55 -3.13
N ILE A 215 0.27 4.05 -4.36
CA ILE A 215 1.22 5.07 -4.81
C ILE A 215 0.47 6.40 -4.80
N ALA A 216 0.83 7.33 -3.93
CA ALA A 216 0.22 8.65 -3.87
C ALA A 216 1.07 9.65 -4.64
N CYS A 217 0.47 10.36 -5.59
CA CYS A 217 1.08 11.49 -6.27
C CYS A 217 0.95 12.70 -5.36
N ASP A 218 1.98 13.00 -4.57
CA ASP A 218 2.11 14.26 -3.84
C ASP A 218 2.50 15.37 -4.81
N VAL A 219 1.56 15.60 -5.74
CA VAL A 219 1.67 16.43 -6.94
C VAL A 219 0.34 17.16 -7.09
N CYS A 220 0.40 18.49 -7.19
CA CYS A 220 -0.76 19.36 -7.36
C CYS A 220 -1.59 18.94 -8.56
N TYR A 221 -2.92 18.98 -8.42
CA TYR A 221 -3.88 18.71 -9.49
C TYR A 221 -3.73 17.36 -10.23
N SER A 222 -2.98 16.41 -9.70
CA SER A 222 -2.67 15.12 -10.33
C SER A 222 -3.88 14.23 -10.62
N ALA A 223 -5.07 14.56 -10.11
CA ALA A 223 -6.34 13.90 -10.44
C ALA A 223 -7.22 14.64 -11.47
N LEU A 224 -6.79 15.81 -11.96
CA LEU A 224 -7.54 16.64 -12.91
C LEU A 224 -6.87 16.66 -14.30
N GLY A 225 -7.67 16.98 -15.32
CA GLY A 225 -7.32 16.86 -16.74
C GLY A 225 -7.87 15.58 -17.38
N ASP A 226 -7.71 15.46 -18.70
CA ASP A 226 -8.19 14.31 -19.47
C ASP A 226 -7.16 13.84 -20.51
N PRO A 227 -6.37 12.77 -20.23
CA PRO A 227 -6.30 12.04 -18.96
C PRO A 227 -5.46 12.76 -17.88
N PRO A 228 -5.75 12.59 -16.59
CA PRO A 228 -4.94 13.17 -15.50
C PRO A 228 -3.63 12.40 -15.27
N PHE A 229 -2.58 13.07 -14.77
CA PHE A 229 -1.26 12.48 -14.49
C PHE A 229 -1.32 11.16 -13.72
N ALA A 230 -2.06 11.12 -12.61
CA ALA A 230 -2.16 9.92 -11.77
C ALA A 230 -2.78 8.73 -12.51
N LYS A 231 -3.66 8.97 -13.49
CA LYS A 231 -4.24 7.92 -14.34
C LYS A 231 -3.23 7.42 -15.36
N LEU A 232 -2.47 8.31 -15.99
CA LEU A 232 -1.38 7.95 -16.90
C LEU A 232 -0.34 7.08 -16.20
N LEU A 233 0.13 7.52 -15.02
CA LEU A 233 1.06 6.75 -14.20
C LEU A 233 0.50 5.39 -13.78
N ALA A 234 -0.78 5.30 -13.39
CA ALA A 234 -1.42 4.03 -13.04
C ALA A 234 -1.39 3.04 -14.22
N LYS A 235 -1.71 3.51 -15.43
CA LYS A 235 -1.69 2.68 -16.64
C LYS A 235 -0.28 2.21 -16.98
N GLU A 236 0.71 3.09 -16.83
CA GLU A 236 2.11 2.76 -17.11
C GLU A 236 2.69 1.75 -16.11
N LEU A 237 2.43 1.92 -14.82
CA LEU A 237 2.86 0.95 -13.80
C LEU A 237 2.18 -0.42 -14.01
N TRP A 238 0.91 -0.41 -14.39
CA TRP A 238 0.18 -1.65 -14.72
C TRP A 238 0.74 -2.33 -15.96
N SER A 239 1.03 -1.60 -17.04
CA SER A 239 1.61 -2.17 -18.26
C SER A 239 2.95 -2.88 -17.98
N ARG A 240 3.72 -2.36 -17.01
CA ARG A 240 5.02 -2.91 -16.55
C ARG A 240 4.91 -4.03 -15.51
N GLY A 241 3.69 -4.36 -15.06
CA GLY A 241 3.40 -5.52 -14.22
C GLY A 241 3.09 -5.24 -12.75
N LEU A 242 2.95 -3.96 -12.35
CA LEU A 242 2.57 -3.57 -10.99
C LEU A 242 1.04 -3.72 -10.75
N LYS A 243 0.53 -4.95 -10.87
CA LYS A 243 -0.91 -5.21 -10.99
C LYS A 243 -1.70 -4.95 -9.70
N ALA A 244 -1.12 -5.20 -8.54
CA ALA A 244 -1.82 -5.12 -7.25
C ALA A 244 -1.69 -3.75 -6.57
N SER A 245 -1.68 -2.67 -7.37
CA SER A 245 -1.50 -1.30 -6.88
C SER A 245 -2.60 -0.36 -7.35
N CYS A 246 -2.79 0.74 -6.62
CA CYS A 246 -3.57 1.88 -7.07
C CYS A 246 -2.73 3.16 -6.98
N VAL A 247 -2.98 4.10 -7.88
CA VAL A 247 -2.39 5.44 -7.82
C VAL A 247 -3.43 6.41 -7.27
N LEU A 248 -3.07 7.20 -6.27
CA LEU A 248 -3.88 8.31 -5.78
C LEU A 248 -3.39 9.61 -6.42
N GLY A 249 -4.32 10.38 -6.99
CA GLY A 249 -4.08 11.78 -7.35
C GLY A 249 -4.96 12.71 -6.51
N TYR A 250 -4.71 14.01 -6.57
CA TYR A 250 -5.45 15.03 -5.82
C TYR A 250 -6.05 16.10 -6.75
N LYS A 251 -7.20 16.65 -6.35
CA LYS A 251 -7.98 17.63 -7.13
C LYS A 251 -7.61 19.10 -6.90
N GLY A 252 -6.42 19.37 -6.35
CA GLY A 252 -6.07 20.70 -5.88
C GLY A 252 -4.57 20.87 -5.66
N SER A 253 -4.16 22.08 -5.28
CA SER A 253 -2.83 22.35 -4.76
C SER A 253 -2.62 21.62 -3.44
N LEU A 254 -1.42 21.06 -3.23
CA LEU A 254 -1.14 20.16 -2.11
C LEU A 254 0.30 20.37 -1.64
N TYR A 255 0.45 20.67 -0.36
CA TYR A 255 1.72 20.54 0.34
C TYR A 255 1.87 19.10 0.89
N ALA A 256 3.11 18.58 0.96
CA ALA A 256 3.32 17.26 1.56
C ALA A 256 3.20 17.29 3.09
N THR A 257 3.10 18.48 3.70
CA THR A 257 3.15 18.69 5.13
C THR A 257 1.85 18.41 5.86
N TYR A 258 1.95 17.98 7.11
CA TYR A 258 0.82 17.82 8.02
C TYR A 258 0.69 19.03 8.92
N ASP A 259 -0.35 19.82 8.72
CA ASP A 259 -0.58 21.05 9.47
C ASP A 259 -1.83 20.95 10.35
N SER A 260 -1.88 21.77 11.39
CA SER A 260 -3.04 21.90 12.31
C SER A 260 -3.83 23.19 12.06
N PHE A 261 -3.31 24.05 11.19
CA PHE A 261 -3.89 25.35 10.84
C PHE A 261 -4.02 25.42 9.33
N TYR A 262 -5.08 26.08 8.85
CA TYR A 262 -5.27 26.36 7.42
C TYR A 262 -4.22 27.38 6.96
N ALA A 263 -4.04 27.59 5.66
CA ALA A 263 -3.06 28.56 5.16
C ALA A 263 -3.41 30.01 5.60
N ASP A 264 -4.69 30.29 5.87
CA ASP A 264 -5.16 31.56 6.45
C ASP A 264 -4.82 31.71 7.95
N GLY A 265 -4.21 30.70 8.57
CA GLY A 265 -3.82 30.67 9.97
C GLY A 265 -4.93 30.27 10.95
N SER A 266 -6.14 29.97 10.46
CA SER A 266 -7.23 29.51 11.32
C SER A 266 -7.03 28.05 11.76
N ASP A 267 -7.47 27.72 12.98
CA ASP A 267 -7.34 26.36 13.54
C ASP A 267 -8.29 25.38 12.84
N MET A 268 -7.78 24.23 12.41
CA MET A 268 -8.57 23.16 11.79
C MET A 268 -9.50 22.44 12.76
N GLY A 269 -9.42 22.72 14.07
CA GLY A 269 -10.33 22.20 15.08
C GLY A 269 -10.15 20.70 15.35
N GLY A 270 -8.90 20.20 15.27
CA GLY A 270 -8.58 18.78 15.39
C GLY A 270 -7.48 18.50 16.41
N LYS A 271 -7.56 17.33 17.07
CA LYS A 271 -6.48 16.84 17.95
C LYS A 271 -5.17 16.54 17.20
N TYR A 272 -5.27 16.29 15.89
CA TYR A 272 -4.15 15.80 15.08
C TYR A 272 -4.00 16.65 13.83
N SER A 273 -2.75 16.84 13.39
CA SER A 273 -2.45 17.49 12.11
C SER A 273 -2.85 16.61 10.93
N HIS A 274 -3.20 17.26 9.81
CA HIS A 274 -3.69 16.62 8.59
C HIS A 274 -3.00 17.21 7.36
N ARG A 275 -2.88 16.39 6.29
CA ARG A 275 -2.55 16.92 4.96
C ARG A 275 -3.77 17.53 4.32
N MET A 276 -3.59 18.73 3.79
CA MET A 276 -4.65 19.54 3.19
C MET A 276 -4.45 19.71 1.70
N VAL A 277 -5.55 19.94 1.00
CA VAL A 277 -5.60 20.26 -0.41
C VAL A 277 -6.41 21.54 -0.54
N GLU A 278 -5.84 22.54 -1.20
CA GLU A 278 -6.54 23.75 -1.62
C GLU A 278 -7.18 23.50 -2.98
N LEU A 279 -8.50 23.65 -3.07
CA LEU A 279 -9.29 23.46 -4.29
C LEU A 279 -9.35 24.77 -5.10
N ASP A 280 -9.75 24.68 -6.38
CA ASP A 280 -9.85 25.84 -7.28
C ASP A 280 -10.77 26.97 -6.77
N ASP A 281 -11.72 26.66 -5.89
CA ASP A 281 -12.61 27.64 -5.26
C ASP A 281 -11.97 28.35 -4.04
N GLY A 282 -10.69 28.09 -3.78
CA GLY A 282 -9.93 28.59 -2.62
C GLY A 282 -10.25 27.87 -1.31
N SER A 283 -11.11 26.85 -1.33
CA SER A 283 -11.42 26.09 -0.12
C SER A 283 -10.31 25.09 0.20
N GLU A 284 -9.94 25.01 1.48
CA GLU A 284 -9.01 24.01 1.98
C GLU A 284 -9.74 22.83 2.60
N VAL A 285 -9.44 21.62 2.11
CA VAL A 285 -10.05 20.38 2.59
C VAL A 285 -9.01 19.33 2.94
N LYS A 286 -9.35 18.41 3.86
CA LYS A 286 -8.47 17.26 4.13
C LYS A 286 -8.22 16.50 2.84
N SER A 287 -6.97 16.14 2.57
CA SER A 287 -6.56 15.38 1.38
C SER A 287 -7.42 14.14 1.09
N SER A 288 -7.92 13.45 2.13
CA SER A 288 -8.86 12.32 1.98
C SER A 288 -10.18 12.65 1.26
N LYS A 289 -10.59 13.92 1.22
CA LYS A 289 -11.79 14.43 0.56
C LYS A 289 -11.54 14.88 -0.88
N ALA A 290 -10.30 15.17 -1.22
CA ALA A 290 -9.89 15.64 -2.55
C ALA A 290 -9.08 14.59 -3.35
N GLN A 291 -8.91 13.38 -2.81
CA GLN A 291 -8.17 12.31 -3.49
C GLN A 291 -9.06 11.51 -4.46
N CYS A 292 -8.51 11.12 -5.62
CA CYS A 292 -9.10 10.16 -6.54
C CYS A 292 -8.22 8.92 -6.64
N ARG A 293 -8.83 7.75 -6.83
CA ARG A 293 -8.10 6.49 -7.05
C ARG A 293 -8.13 6.10 -8.52
N PHE A 294 -6.98 5.77 -9.07
CA PHE A 294 -6.83 5.25 -10.41
C PHE A 294 -6.21 3.86 -10.36
N PHE A 295 -6.76 2.97 -11.18
CA PHE A 295 -6.30 1.61 -11.34
C PHE A 295 -5.86 1.43 -12.79
N GLY A 296 -4.72 0.78 -13.02
CA GLY A 296 -4.15 0.78 -14.37
C GLY A 296 -4.93 -0.03 -15.42
N TRP A 297 -5.98 -0.75 -15.03
CA TRP A 297 -6.89 -1.44 -15.94
C TRP A 297 -8.12 -0.62 -16.37
N THR A 298 -8.25 0.64 -15.90
CA THR A 298 -9.34 1.58 -16.22
C THR A 298 -8.80 2.82 -16.94
#